data_AF-A0A6A3AH69-F1
#
_entry.id   AF-A0A6A3AH69-F1
#
_cell.length_a   1.000
_cell.length_b   1.000
_cell.length_c   1.000
_cell.angle_alpha   90.00
_cell.angle_beta   90.00
_cell.angle_gamma   90.00
#
_symmetry.space_group_name_H-M   'P 1'
#
loop_
_entity.id
_entity.type
_entity.pdbx_description
1 polymer ?
#
loop_
_entity_poly.entity_id
_entity_poly.type
_entity_poly.pdbx_seq_one_letter_code
_entity_poly.pdbx_strand_id
1 'polypeptide(L)'
;MSFLMKNPKCLKSTQVQVRNLIGKKGFLKEDDIQSFAYLKAVIKETFRLQPVAPLLVARETLRKCNMGGHEVPAKCLVFVNAWAIGRDPQVWENSEEFCPERFIDSPIDYKGQHFELIPFGAGRRICPGMQMGIATVELALANLLYKFDWEMPTGMNEEDIDFDVLPGITTHKKNYLILVARKIND
;
A
#
# COMPACT_ATOMS: atom_id res chain seq x y z
N MET A 1 -2.88 6.65 5.02
CA MET A 1 -3.25 7.42 6.23
C MET A 1 -3.58 6.54 7.43
N SER A 2 -4.56 5.61 7.39
CA SER A 2 -4.92 4.79 8.56
C SER A 2 -3.72 4.09 9.22
N PHE A 3 -2.86 3.41 8.44
CA PHE A 3 -1.66 2.79 8.98
C PHE A 3 -0.70 3.79 9.63
N LEU A 4 -0.49 4.97 9.04
CA LEU A 4 0.36 6.01 9.63
C LEU A 4 -0.23 6.53 10.95
N MET A 5 -1.54 6.78 10.99
CA MET A 5 -2.21 7.25 12.21
C MET A 5 -2.18 6.21 13.32
N LYS A 6 -2.27 4.91 12.99
CA LYS A 6 -2.10 3.81 13.96
C LYS A 6 -0.64 3.56 14.35
N ASN A 7 0.32 4.20 13.67
CA ASN A 7 1.75 4.06 13.91
C ASN A 7 2.42 5.44 13.96
N PRO A 8 2.29 6.20 15.08
CA PRO A 8 2.77 7.58 15.18
C PRO A 8 4.26 7.76 14.89
N LYS A 9 5.07 6.76 15.22
CA LYS A 9 6.50 6.74 14.89
C LYS A 9 6.71 6.78 13.37
N CYS A 10 6.00 5.93 12.63
CA CYS A 10 6.04 5.91 11.17
C CYS A 10 5.51 7.23 10.58
N LEU A 11 4.40 7.76 11.11
CA LEU A 11 3.85 9.06 10.68
C LEU A 11 4.90 10.17 10.82
N LYS A 12 5.50 10.29 12.01
CA LYS A 12 6.51 11.30 12.30
C LYS A 12 7.73 11.15 11.39
N SER A 13 8.28 9.94 11.25
CA SER A 13 9.41 9.68 10.34
C SER A 13 9.10 10.08 8.90
N THR A 14 7.90 9.77 8.41
CA THR A 14 7.47 10.11 7.06
C THR A 14 7.31 11.62 6.88
N GLN A 15 6.68 12.32 7.84
CA GLN A 15 6.54 13.77 7.81
C GLN A 15 7.91 14.48 7.84
N VAL A 16 8.84 14.01 8.67
CA VAL A 16 10.21 14.53 8.75
C VAL A 16 10.91 14.39 7.40
N GLN A 17 10.85 13.21 6.75
CA GLN A 17 11.46 13.02 5.43
C GLN A 17 10.87 13.99 4.39
N VAL A 18 9.54 14.02 4.30
CA VAL A 18 8.82 14.81 3.29
C VAL A 18 9.08 16.31 3.44
N ARG A 19 9.27 16.80 4.67
CA ARG A 19 9.48 18.23 4.96
C ARG A 19 10.96 18.64 4.88
N ASN A 20 11.89 17.82 5.36
CA ASN A 20 13.31 18.19 5.44
C ASN A 20 13.99 18.23 4.07
N LEU A 21 13.60 17.35 3.14
CA LEU A 21 14.30 17.22 1.86
C LEU A 21 14.00 18.36 0.88
N ILE A 22 12.91 19.12 1.06
CA ILE A 22 12.34 19.96 -0.02
C ILE A 22 12.22 21.45 0.34
N GLY A 23 12.54 21.82 1.58
CA GLY A 23 12.48 23.21 2.02
C GLY A 23 11.06 23.80 1.94
N LYS A 24 10.95 25.13 1.85
CA LYS A 24 9.65 25.83 1.76
C LYS A 24 9.16 25.88 0.30
N LYS A 25 8.17 25.05 -0.03
CA LYS A 25 7.45 25.00 -1.31
C LYS A 25 5.94 25.12 -1.13
N GLY A 26 5.27 25.60 -2.17
CA GLY A 26 3.81 25.66 -2.23
C GLY A 26 3.17 24.28 -2.33
N PHE A 27 3.68 23.39 -3.19
CA PHE A 27 3.16 22.04 -3.42
C PHE A 27 4.31 21.16 -3.92
N LEU A 28 4.31 19.88 -3.56
CA LEU A 28 5.31 18.91 -4.03
C LEU A 28 4.93 18.39 -5.41
N LYS A 29 5.90 18.27 -6.31
CA LYS A 29 5.72 17.69 -7.65
C LYS A 29 6.13 16.22 -7.67
N GLU A 30 5.94 15.53 -8.80
CA GLU A 30 6.36 14.14 -8.94
C GLU A 30 7.88 13.95 -8.82
N ASP A 31 8.66 14.83 -9.45
CA ASP A 31 10.14 14.79 -9.40
C ASP A 31 10.69 14.93 -7.98
N ASP A 32 10.01 15.72 -7.15
CA ASP A 32 10.35 15.95 -5.74
C ASP A 32 10.30 14.64 -4.93
N ILE A 33 9.34 13.76 -5.26
CA ILE A 33 9.04 12.55 -4.49
C ILE A 33 10.00 11.41 -4.81
N GLN A 34 10.77 11.51 -5.90
CA GLN A 34 11.66 10.43 -6.33
C GLN A 34 12.67 10.04 -5.24
N SER A 35 13.09 11.00 -4.42
CA SER A 35 14.04 10.82 -3.31
C SER A 35 13.41 10.33 -2.00
N PHE A 36 12.08 10.22 -1.90
CA PHE A 36 11.37 9.91 -0.64
C PHE A 36 11.31 8.40 -0.36
N ALA A 37 12.46 7.80 -0.04
CA ALA A 37 12.58 6.35 0.16
C ALA A 37 11.64 5.80 1.26
N TYR A 38 11.42 6.55 2.35
CA TYR A 38 10.62 6.09 3.47
C TYR A 38 9.11 6.21 3.19
N LEU A 39 8.69 7.28 2.50
CA LEU A 39 7.33 7.38 1.97
C LEU A 39 7.00 6.22 1.03
N LYS A 40 7.92 5.90 0.11
CA LYS A 40 7.78 4.77 -0.82
C LYS A 40 7.71 3.43 -0.08
N ALA A 41 8.50 3.27 0.98
CA ALA A 41 8.46 2.09 1.85
C ALA A 41 7.11 1.96 2.60
N VAL A 42 6.57 3.06 3.13
CA VAL A 42 5.23 3.12 3.75
C VAL A 42 4.13 2.69 2.76
N ILE A 43 4.23 3.13 1.51
CA ILE A 43 3.27 2.76 0.46
C ILE A 43 3.39 1.28 0.10
N LYS A 44 4.61 0.75 -0.06
CA LYS A 44 4.85 -0.69 -0.28
C LYS A 44 4.29 -1.54 0.88
N GLU A 45 4.52 -1.13 2.13
CA GLU A 45 4.00 -1.84 3.30
C GLU A 45 2.48 -1.77 3.39
N THR A 46 1.90 -0.64 2.98
CA THR A 46 0.44 -0.51 2.84
C THR A 46 -0.09 -1.48 1.78
N PHE A 47 0.59 -1.63 0.63
CA PHE A 47 0.19 -2.58 -0.40
C PHE A 47 0.31 -4.05 0.03
N ARG A 48 1.33 -4.37 0.83
CA ARG A 48 1.54 -5.71 1.38
C ARG A 48 0.40 -6.09 2.33
N LEU A 49 0.09 -5.23 3.30
CA LEU A 49 -0.92 -5.50 4.32
C LEU A 49 -2.35 -5.21 3.85
N GLN A 50 -2.57 -4.26 2.96
CA GLN A 50 -3.91 -3.94 2.45
C GLN A 50 -3.88 -3.78 0.93
N PRO A 51 -3.70 -4.89 0.19
CA PRO A 51 -3.77 -4.85 -1.27
C PRO A 51 -5.15 -4.36 -1.71
N VAL A 52 -5.18 -3.51 -2.72
CA VAL A 52 -6.43 -2.95 -3.26
C VAL A 52 -7.34 -4.05 -3.79
N ALA A 53 -6.79 -5.11 -4.41
CA ALA A 53 -7.54 -6.28 -4.86
C ALA A 53 -6.99 -7.54 -4.16
N PRO A 54 -7.55 -7.98 -3.02
CA PRO A 54 -6.94 -9.02 -2.18
C PRO A 54 -6.86 -10.40 -2.84
N LEU A 55 -7.78 -10.71 -3.77
CA LEU A 55 -7.76 -11.94 -4.58
C LEU A 55 -7.34 -11.69 -6.05
N LEU A 56 -6.84 -10.49 -6.33
CA LEU A 56 -6.63 -9.95 -7.68
C LEU A 56 -7.89 -10.10 -8.56
N VAL A 57 -7.75 -9.91 -9.88
CA VAL A 57 -8.82 -10.16 -10.84
C VAL A 57 -8.75 -11.63 -11.27
N ALA A 58 -9.89 -12.32 -11.19
CA ALA A 58 -10.03 -13.71 -11.59
C ALA A 58 -9.47 -13.96 -13.00
N ARG A 59 -8.79 -15.10 -13.16
CA ARG A 59 -8.33 -15.61 -14.46
C ARG A 59 -9.18 -16.79 -14.87
N GLU A 60 -9.28 -17.05 -16.16
CA GLU A 60 -9.93 -18.25 -16.69
C GLU A 60 -8.91 -19.05 -17.51
N THR A 61 -8.82 -20.36 -17.26
CA THR A 61 -8.00 -21.26 -18.07
C THR A 61 -8.61 -21.43 -19.47
N LEU A 62 -7.80 -21.26 -20.52
CA LEU A 62 -8.28 -21.40 -21.91
C LEU A 62 -8.35 -22.86 -22.36
N ARG A 63 -7.53 -23.72 -21.75
CA ARG A 63 -7.42 -25.14 -22.04
C ARG A 63 -6.99 -25.87 -20.76
N LYS A 64 -7.13 -27.19 -20.78
CA LYS A 64 -6.55 -28.06 -19.75
C LYS A 64 -5.05 -27.75 -19.58
N CYS A 65 -4.62 -27.57 -18.35
CA CYS A 65 -3.23 -27.30 -18.00
C CYS A 65 -2.84 -28.01 -16.70
N ASN A 66 -1.54 -27.97 -16.37
CA ASN A 66 -1.04 -28.42 -15.08
C ASN A 66 -0.59 -27.20 -14.26
N MET A 67 -0.99 -27.12 -13.00
CA MET A 67 -0.55 -26.11 -12.04
C MET A 67 -0.14 -26.79 -10.73
N GLY A 68 1.13 -26.67 -10.35
CA GLY A 68 1.63 -27.28 -9.10
C GLY A 68 1.50 -28.81 -9.06
N GLY A 69 1.57 -29.49 -10.21
CA GLY A 69 1.35 -30.94 -10.30
C GLY A 69 -0.11 -31.34 -10.47
N HIS A 70 -1.06 -30.41 -10.28
CA HIS A 70 -2.49 -30.69 -10.43
C HIS A 70 -2.99 -30.40 -11.85
N GLU A 71 -3.83 -31.29 -12.36
CA GLU A 71 -4.54 -31.07 -13.61
C GLU A 71 -5.73 -30.12 -13.39
N VAL A 72 -5.77 -29.04 -14.18
CA VAL A 72 -6.83 -28.04 -14.13
C VAL A 72 -7.55 -27.99 -15.47
N PRO A 73 -8.89 -28.16 -15.50
CA PRO A 73 -9.64 -28.18 -16.75
C PRO A 73 -9.66 -26.80 -17.43
N ALA A 74 -10.08 -26.78 -18.69
CA ALA A 74 -10.45 -25.53 -19.36
C ALA A 74 -11.65 -24.87 -18.65
N LYS A 75 -11.80 -23.54 -18.81
CA LYS A 75 -12.89 -22.76 -18.21
C LYS A 75 -12.90 -22.75 -16.68
N CYS A 76 -11.78 -23.07 -16.05
CA CYS A 76 -11.62 -22.99 -14.60
C CYS A 76 -11.26 -21.56 -14.20
N LEU A 77 -11.96 -21.02 -13.21
CA LEU A 77 -11.60 -19.75 -12.58
C LEU A 77 -10.44 -19.94 -11.61
N VAL A 78 -9.44 -19.08 -11.72
CA VAL A 78 -8.23 -19.09 -10.90
C VAL A 78 -8.11 -17.74 -10.20
N PHE A 79 -8.02 -17.78 -8.87
CA PHE A 79 -7.80 -16.63 -8.02
C PHE A 79 -6.38 -16.70 -7.43
N VAL A 80 -5.77 -15.53 -7.26
CA VAL A 80 -4.45 -15.41 -6.61
C VAL A 80 -4.64 -14.60 -5.35
N ASN A 81 -4.42 -15.23 -4.20
CA ASN A 81 -4.64 -14.60 -2.90
C ASN A 81 -3.45 -13.70 -2.51
N ALA A 82 -3.40 -12.51 -3.10
CA ALA A 82 -2.37 -11.50 -2.81
C ALA A 82 -2.39 -11.08 -1.33
N TRP A 83 -3.55 -11.09 -0.68
CA TRP A 83 -3.68 -10.79 0.75
C TRP A 83 -2.95 -11.81 1.62
N ALA A 84 -3.08 -13.11 1.32
CA ALA A 84 -2.38 -14.17 2.04
C ALA A 84 -0.88 -14.16 1.74
N ILE A 85 -0.49 -13.97 0.48
CA ILE A 85 0.94 -13.87 0.08
C ILE A 85 1.64 -12.73 0.83
N GLY A 86 0.98 -11.58 0.95
CA GLY A 86 1.52 -10.45 1.69
C GLY A 86 1.68 -10.71 3.19
N ARG A 87 1.07 -11.76 3.76
CA ARG A 87 1.07 -12.10 5.19
C ARG A 87 1.71 -13.43 5.52
N ASP A 88 2.29 -14.11 4.54
CA ASP A 88 2.87 -15.42 4.75
C ASP A 88 4.06 -15.32 5.74
N PRO A 89 3.99 -15.94 6.94
CA PRO A 89 5.07 -15.87 7.93
C PRO A 89 6.31 -16.65 7.50
N GLN A 90 6.24 -17.47 6.45
CA GLN A 90 7.42 -18.13 5.86
C GLN A 90 8.22 -17.18 4.97
N VAL A 91 7.59 -16.09 4.49
CA VAL A 91 8.20 -15.11 3.59
C VAL A 91 8.49 -13.80 4.32
N TRP A 92 7.61 -13.38 5.23
CA TRP A 92 7.68 -12.09 5.90
C TRP A 92 7.90 -12.27 7.41
N GLU A 93 9.02 -11.73 7.91
CA GLU A 93 9.21 -11.58 9.36
C GLU A 93 8.19 -10.60 9.96
N ASN A 94 7.59 -10.97 11.09
CA ASN A 94 6.49 -10.23 11.73
C ASN A 94 5.39 -9.88 10.70
N SER A 95 4.87 -10.91 10.03
CA SER A 95 4.06 -10.76 8.81
C SER A 95 2.75 -9.98 8.99
N GLU A 96 2.23 -9.84 10.21
CA GLU A 96 1.03 -9.03 10.48
C GLU A 96 1.35 -7.59 10.89
N GLU A 97 2.61 -7.27 11.20
CA GLU A 97 3.01 -5.94 11.67
C GLU A 97 3.25 -4.97 10.51
N PHE A 98 2.85 -3.71 10.70
CA PHE A 98 3.14 -2.63 9.76
C PHE A 98 4.56 -2.09 10.03
N CYS A 99 5.53 -2.57 9.26
CA CYS A 99 6.95 -2.25 9.39
C CYS A 99 7.53 -1.79 8.03
N PRO A 100 7.41 -0.49 7.68
CA PRO A 100 7.97 0.06 6.44
C PRO A 100 9.47 -0.19 6.26
N GLU A 101 10.22 -0.28 7.36
CA GLU A 101 11.67 -0.46 7.40
C GLU A 101 12.12 -1.67 6.57
N ARG A 102 11.28 -2.72 6.42
CA ARG A 102 11.58 -3.90 5.60
C ARG A 102 11.77 -3.59 4.10
N PHE A 103 11.30 -2.44 3.64
CA PHE A 103 11.42 -2.01 2.26
C PHE A 103 12.52 -0.96 2.03
N ILE A 104 13.21 -0.53 3.08
CA ILE A 104 14.37 0.34 2.97
C ILE A 104 15.55 -0.48 2.45
N ASP A 105 16.21 0.00 1.40
CA ASP A 105 17.31 -0.67 0.70
C ASP A 105 16.99 -2.12 0.23
N SER A 106 15.71 -2.46 0.15
CA SER A 106 15.21 -3.76 -0.29
C SER A 106 15.01 -3.78 -1.81
N PRO A 107 15.44 -4.85 -2.50
CA PRO A 107 15.22 -4.99 -3.94
C PRO A 107 13.74 -5.24 -4.28
N ILE A 108 12.92 -5.64 -3.30
CA ILE A 108 11.53 -6.02 -3.48
C ILE A 108 10.74 -4.84 -4.07
N ASP A 109 10.12 -5.08 -5.22
CA ASP A 109 9.24 -4.15 -5.88
C ASP A 109 7.91 -4.79 -6.31
N TYR A 110 6.95 -3.97 -6.70
CA TYR A 110 5.62 -4.42 -7.13
C TYR A 110 5.49 -4.53 -8.65
N LYS A 111 6.60 -4.59 -9.39
CA LYS A 111 6.61 -4.58 -10.88
C LYS A 111 6.32 -5.97 -11.48
N GLY A 112 5.91 -6.92 -10.65
CA GLY A 112 5.53 -8.27 -11.07
C GLY A 112 6.71 -9.23 -11.27
N GLN A 113 7.88 -8.92 -10.70
CA GLN A 113 9.03 -9.84 -10.65
C GLN A 113 9.32 -10.36 -9.23
N HIS A 114 8.84 -9.68 -8.20
CA HIS A 114 8.90 -10.12 -6.81
C HIS A 114 7.51 -10.62 -6.40
N PHE A 115 7.34 -11.94 -6.32
CA PHE A 115 6.01 -12.55 -6.14
C PHE A 115 5.46 -12.38 -4.73
N GLU A 116 6.32 -12.08 -3.75
CA GLU A 116 5.96 -11.73 -2.40
C GLU A 116 5.18 -10.40 -2.30
N LEU A 117 5.32 -9.49 -3.29
CA LEU A 117 4.62 -8.20 -3.34
C LEU A 117 3.97 -7.96 -4.70
N ILE A 118 2.71 -8.37 -4.86
CA ILE A 118 1.98 -8.32 -6.14
C ILE A 118 0.66 -7.51 -6.11
N PRO A 119 0.63 -6.28 -5.55
CA PRO A 119 -0.61 -5.49 -5.44
C PRO A 119 -1.24 -5.12 -6.80
N PHE A 120 -0.45 -5.17 -7.87
CA PHE A 120 -0.89 -4.92 -9.26
C PHE A 120 -0.95 -6.18 -10.11
N GLY A 121 -0.74 -7.36 -9.51
CA GLY A 121 -0.54 -8.62 -10.20
C GLY A 121 0.81 -8.73 -10.90
N ALA A 122 0.94 -9.69 -11.82
CA ALA A 122 2.17 -9.97 -12.56
C ALA A 122 1.88 -10.49 -13.98
N GLY A 123 2.92 -10.54 -14.81
CA GLY A 123 2.89 -11.12 -16.15
C GLY A 123 1.98 -10.38 -17.15
N ARG A 124 1.46 -11.12 -18.15
CA ARG A 124 0.70 -10.58 -19.30
C ARG A 124 -0.54 -9.75 -18.96
N ARG A 125 -1.02 -9.84 -17.72
CA ARG A 125 -2.25 -9.20 -17.26
C ARG A 125 -2.02 -8.39 -15.98
N ILE A 126 -0.78 -7.96 -15.75
CA ILE A 126 -0.43 -6.95 -14.76
C ILE A 126 -1.23 -5.66 -15.02
N CYS A 127 -1.56 -4.93 -13.97
CA CYS A 127 -2.35 -3.70 -14.08
C CYS A 127 -1.66 -2.68 -15.01
N PRO A 128 -2.29 -2.28 -16.13
CA PRO A 128 -1.71 -1.27 -17.02
C PRO A 128 -1.68 0.13 -16.39
N GLY A 129 -2.54 0.39 -15.40
CA GLY A 129 -2.62 1.66 -14.67
C GLY A 129 -1.63 1.78 -13.49
N MET A 130 -0.73 0.81 -13.30
CA MET A 130 0.19 0.77 -12.15
C MET A 130 0.97 2.08 -11.97
N GLN A 131 1.63 2.57 -13.01
CA GLN A 131 2.47 3.78 -12.93
C GLN A 131 1.65 5.01 -12.52
N MET A 132 0.49 5.21 -13.15
CA MET A 132 -0.41 6.31 -12.81
C MET A 132 -0.94 6.21 -11.37
N GLY A 133 -1.32 5.01 -10.95
CA GLY A 133 -1.84 4.77 -9.60
C GLY A 133 -0.80 5.08 -8.52
N ILE A 134 0.44 4.63 -8.72
CA ILE A 134 1.55 4.88 -7.80
C ILE A 134 1.86 6.38 -7.72
N ALA A 135 2.04 7.05 -8.87
CA ALA A 135 2.32 8.48 -8.90
C ALA A 135 1.23 9.29 -8.19
N THR A 136 -0.04 8.89 -8.38
CA THR A 136 -1.19 9.53 -7.72
C THR A 136 -1.14 9.35 -6.20
N VAL A 137 -0.90 8.13 -5.71
CA VAL A 137 -0.86 7.83 -4.27
C VAL A 137 0.34 8.50 -3.60
N GLU A 138 1.51 8.44 -4.24
CA GLU A 138 2.74 9.07 -3.77
C GLU A 138 2.55 10.60 -3.66
N LEU A 139 2.05 11.24 -4.72
CA LEU A 139 1.83 12.69 -4.76
C LEU A 139 0.79 13.17 -3.75
N ALA A 140 -0.34 12.46 -3.66
CA ALA A 140 -1.41 12.82 -2.73
C ALA A 140 -0.93 12.67 -1.28
N LEU A 141 -0.33 11.53 -0.92
CA LEU A 141 0.14 11.28 0.43
C LEU A 141 1.27 12.23 0.83
N ALA A 142 2.25 12.45 -0.05
CA ALA A 142 3.33 13.39 0.20
C ALA A 142 2.80 14.79 0.52
N ASN A 143 1.88 15.32 -0.30
CA ASN A 143 1.34 16.66 -0.09
C ASN A 143 0.49 16.77 1.18
N LEU A 144 -0.29 15.75 1.53
CA LEU A 144 -1.04 15.71 2.79
C LEU A 144 -0.12 15.76 4.00
N LEU A 145 0.98 14.99 3.99
CA LEU A 145 1.96 14.95 5.08
C LEU A 145 2.86 16.19 5.11
N TYR A 146 3.08 16.80 3.95
CA TYR A 146 3.86 18.03 3.83
C TYR A 146 3.14 19.23 4.43
N LYS A 147 1.82 19.35 4.21
CA LYS A 147 1.04 20.55 4.55
C LYS A 147 0.39 20.55 5.92
N PHE A 148 0.13 19.37 6.48
CA PHE A 148 -0.66 19.24 7.69
C PHE A 148 0.02 18.32 8.70
N ASP A 149 -0.12 18.70 9.96
CA ASP A 149 -0.09 17.74 11.06
C ASP A 149 -1.48 17.14 11.21
N TRP A 150 -1.53 15.81 11.35
CA TRP A 150 -2.76 15.04 11.39
C TRP A 150 -3.01 14.58 12.82
N GLU A 151 -4.18 14.88 13.34
CA GLU A 151 -4.58 14.56 14.72
C GLU A 151 -5.89 13.74 14.69
N MET A 152 -6.08 12.89 15.70
CA MET A 152 -7.36 12.22 15.92
C MET A 152 -8.38 13.22 16.50
N PRO A 153 -9.68 13.11 16.17
CA PRO A 153 -10.72 13.91 16.83
C PRO A 153 -10.70 13.74 18.35
N THR A 154 -11.17 14.75 19.08
CA THR A 154 -11.25 14.70 20.55
C THR A 154 -12.04 13.48 21.02
N GLY A 155 -11.44 12.68 21.91
CA GLY A 155 -12.04 11.46 22.45
C GLY A 155 -11.79 10.20 21.62
N MET A 156 -11.04 10.29 20.52
CA MET A 156 -10.57 9.13 19.75
C MET A 156 -9.06 8.96 19.89
N ASN A 157 -8.61 7.71 19.79
CA ASN A 157 -7.20 7.32 19.81
C ASN A 157 -6.87 6.34 18.66
N GLU A 158 -5.63 5.84 18.63
CA GLU A 158 -5.10 4.97 17.58
C GLU A 158 -5.75 3.58 17.53
N GLU A 159 -6.24 3.11 18.68
CA GLU A 159 -6.91 1.81 18.84
C GLU A 159 -8.29 1.83 18.17
N ASP A 160 -8.95 2.98 18.14
CA ASP A 160 -10.24 3.21 17.49
C ASP A 160 -10.18 3.12 15.95
N ILE A 161 -8.98 3.10 15.37
CA ILE A 161 -8.81 2.97 13.92
C ILE A 161 -9.06 1.51 13.49
N ASP A 162 -10.21 1.30 12.87
CA ASP A 162 -10.60 0.02 12.25
C ASP A 162 -10.01 -0.15 10.84
N PHE A 163 -9.86 -1.40 10.42
CA PHE A 163 -9.46 -1.79 9.06
C PHE A 163 -10.53 -2.64 8.38
N ASP A 164 -11.77 -2.56 8.87
CA ASP A 164 -12.91 -3.24 8.28
C ASP A 164 -13.09 -2.77 6.83
N VAL A 165 -13.40 -3.72 5.94
CA VAL A 165 -13.61 -3.47 4.53
C VAL A 165 -15.01 -3.90 4.09
N LEU A 166 -15.53 -3.22 3.07
CA LEU A 166 -16.74 -3.64 2.36
C LEU A 166 -16.43 -4.83 1.43
N PRO A 167 -17.42 -5.72 1.19
CA PRO A 167 -17.26 -6.78 0.22
C PRO A 167 -17.15 -6.21 -1.21
N GLY A 168 -16.28 -6.79 -2.03
CA GLY A 168 -16.07 -6.37 -3.41
C GLY A 168 -14.77 -6.89 -4.01
N ILE A 169 -14.53 -6.58 -5.29
CA ILE A 169 -13.24 -6.85 -5.96
C ILE A 169 -12.14 -5.98 -5.33
N THR A 170 -12.48 -4.72 -5.05
CA THR A 170 -11.56 -3.74 -4.45
C THR A 170 -11.88 -3.52 -2.97
N THR A 171 -10.84 -3.38 -2.15
CA THR A 171 -10.96 -3.09 -0.71
C THR A 171 -11.33 -1.63 -0.50
N HIS A 172 -12.56 -1.41 -0.04
CA HIS A 172 -13.02 -0.10 0.43
C HIS A 172 -13.19 -0.15 1.94
N LYS A 173 -12.67 0.85 2.65
CA LYS A 173 -12.84 0.94 4.10
C LYS A 173 -14.34 1.06 4.42
N LYS A 174 -14.83 0.23 5.35
CA LYS A 174 -16.25 0.20 5.75
C LYS A 174 -16.66 1.48 6.47
N ASN A 175 -15.82 1.93 7.40
CA ASN A 175 -15.99 3.18 8.13
C ASN A 175 -14.97 4.19 7.60
N TYR A 176 -15.32 5.47 7.45
CA TYR A 176 -14.35 6.45 6.99
C TYR A 176 -13.33 6.78 8.09
N LEU A 177 -12.08 7.01 7.70
CA LEU A 177 -11.09 7.59 8.62
C LEU A 177 -11.40 9.08 8.78
N ILE A 178 -11.68 9.51 10.01
CA ILE A 178 -11.93 10.92 10.34
C ILE A 178 -10.71 11.46 11.06
N LEU A 179 -10.14 12.55 10.55
CA LEU A 179 -8.95 13.21 11.11
C LEU A 179 -9.16 14.71 11.15
N VAL A 180 -8.45 15.36 12.07
CA VAL A 180 -8.32 16.81 12.13
C VAL A 180 -7.00 17.21 11.45
N ALA A 181 -7.09 18.09 10.45
CA ALA A 181 -5.92 18.63 9.76
C ALA A 181 -5.51 19.95 10.41
N ARG A 182 -4.32 19.98 11.00
CA ARG A 182 -3.71 21.20 11.52
C ARG A 182 -2.71 21.73 10.53
N LYS A 183 -2.97 22.92 9.98
CA LYS A 183 -2.04 23.58 9.07
C LYS A 183 -0.77 23.93 9.84
N ILE A 184 0.37 23.60 9.26
CA ILE A 184 1.66 24.02 9.80
C ILE A 184 1.83 25.49 9.45
N ASN A 185 1.97 26.32 10.46
CA ASN A 185 2.27 27.74 10.27
C ASN A 185 3.74 27.86 9.85
N ASP A 186 3.98 28.60 8.77
CA ASP A 186 5.32 28.89 8.22
C ASP A 186 6.16 29.81 9.10
#